data_AF-A0A7S2FFR3-F1
#
_entry.id   AF-A0A7S2FFR3-F1
#
_cell.length_a   1.000
_cell.length_b   1.000
_cell.length_c   1.000
_cell.angle_alpha   90.00
_cell.angle_beta   90.00
_cell.angle_gamma   90.00
#
_symmetry.space_group_name_H-M   'P 1'
#
loop_
_entity.id
_entity.type
_entity.pdbx_description
1 polymer ?
#
loop_
_entity_poly.entity_id
_entity_poly.type
_entity_poly.pdbx_seq_one_letter_code
_entity_poly.pdbx_strand_id
1 'polypeptide(L)'
;KGSSSKAAAEDTPDAAPGGVLMGSWILDKGRSESMVPYLRLMGLSEMAIEAWTKAEKETDTLHTITTTATGCTIAKRTRVQNTTEEFVFGQEVVTESKVAGKNKKVLMTSEHPGHLVITTELPLKNGAVINSTDTRDSEENGEIMHQTWAAANKSINKEVVIHRYYTKTAPPAEAEEEEK
;
A
#
# COMPACT_ATOMS: atom_id res chain seq x y z
N LYS A 1 -51.84 -27.88 -10.58
CA LYS A 1 -51.61 -27.39 -9.20
C LYS A 1 -50.11 -27.32 -8.99
N GLY A 2 -49.52 -26.19 -9.37
CA GLY A 2 -48.12 -25.91 -9.11
C GLY A 2 -47.99 -25.10 -7.83
N SER A 3 -46.96 -25.38 -7.05
CA SER A 3 -46.28 -24.40 -6.19
C SER A 3 -44.95 -25.00 -5.75
N SER A 4 -43.87 -24.56 -6.39
CA SER A 4 -42.52 -24.62 -5.83
C SER A 4 -41.94 -23.22 -5.98
N SER A 5 -42.19 -22.38 -4.99
CA SER A 5 -41.50 -21.12 -4.82
C SER A 5 -40.13 -21.41 -4.21
N LYS A 6 -39.13 -21.57 -5.08
CA LYS A 6 -37.71 -21.50 -4.71
C LYS A 6 -37.41 -20.02 -4.47
N ALA A 7 -37.08 -19.69 -3.23
CA ALA A 7 -36.69 -18.35 -2.82
C ALA A 7 -35.52 -17.88 -3.69
N ALA A 8 -35.66 -16.67 -4.23
CA ALA A 8 -34.59 -15.94 -4.90
C ALA A 8 -33.50 -15.65 -3.86
N ALA A 9 -32.27 -16.09 -4.16
CA ALA A 9 -31.11 -15.58 -3.46
C ALA A 9 -31.01 -14.08 -3.78
N GLU A 10 -31.04 -13.25 -2.75
CA GLU A 10 -30.74 -11.83 -2.87
C GLU A 10 -29.29 -11.68 -3.34
N ASP A 11 -29.16 -11.17 -4.55
CA ASP A 11 -27.92 -10.80 -5.22
C ASP A 11 -27.33 -9.61 -4.46
N THR A 12 -26.48 -9.90 -3.47
CA THR A 12 -25.64 -8.87 -2.85
C THR A 12 -24.61 -8.49 -3.90
N PRO A 13 -24.49 -7.21 -4.30
CA PRO A 13 -23.49 -6.83 -5.29
C PRO A 13 -22.12 -7.26 -4.77
N ASP A 14 -21.48 -8.13 -5.55
CA ASP A 14 -20.15 -8.68 -5.32
C ASP A 14 -19.21 -7.53 -4.91
N ALA A 15 -18.89 -7.45 -3.62
CA ALA A 15 -18.09 -6.36 -3.09
C ALA A 15 -16.71 -6.46 -3.74
N ALA A 16 -16.32 -5.43 -4.49
CA ALA A 16 -15.04 -5.40 -5.20
C ALA A 16 -13.89 -5.88 -4.29
N PRO A 17 -12.89 -6.63 -4.82
CA PRO A 17 -11.75 -7.08 -4.02
C PRO A 17 -11.08 -5.86 -3.35
N GLY A 18 -11.01 -5.87 -2.01
CA GLY A 18 -10.53 -4.71 -1.23
C GLY A 18 -11.56 -3.61 -0.91
N GLY A 19 -12.86 -3.80 -1.18
CA GLY A 19 -13.90 -2.76 -1.01
C GLY A 19 -13.99 -2.15 0.41
N VAL A 20 -13.70 -2.93 1.46
CA VAL A 20 -13.69 -2.44 2.85
C VAL A 20 -12.53 -1.45 3.10
N LEU A 21 -11.43 -1.59 2.38
CA LEU A 21 -10.26 -0.70 2.48
C LEU A 21 -10.43 0.60 1.67
N MET A 22 -11.53 0.76 0.93
CA MET A 22 -11.78 1.96 0.14
C MET A 22 -11.97 3.18 1.04
N GLY A 23 -11.31 4.29 0.69
CA GLY A 23 -11.39 5.55 1.43
C GLY A 23 -10.02 6.15 1.74
N SER A 24 -10.02 7.11 2.67
CA SER A 24 -8.82 7.81 3.10
C SER A 24 -8.40 7.40 4.51
N TRP A 25 -7.10 7.24 4.68
CA TRP A 25 -6.46 6.62 5.83
C TRP A 25 -5.31 7.48 6.30
N ILE A 26 -5.25 7.77 7.60
CA ILE A 26 -4.15 8.50 8.23
C ILE A 26 -3.35 7.57 9.12
N LEU A 27 -2.02 7.68 9.05
CA LEU A 27 -1.12 6.87 9.87
C LEU A 27 -1.31 7.18 11.36
N ASP A 28 -1.59 6.14 12.15
CA ASP A 28 -1.48 6.19 13.61
C ASP A 28 0.00 6.04 13.99
N LYS A 29 0.67 7.18 14.19
CA LYS A 29 2.09 7.26 14.58
C LYS A 29 2.38 6.64 15.95
N GLY A 30 1.37 6.52 16.83
CA GLY A 30 1.52 5.97 18.17
C GLY A 30 1.51 4.44 18.19
N ARG A 31 0.71 3.82 17.32
CA ARG A 31 0.61 2.36 17.18
C ARG A 31 1.58 1.78 16.15
N SER A 32 2.06 2.59 15.21
CA SER A 32 2.88 2.13 14.07
C SER A 32 4.38 2.04 14.37
N GLU A 33 5.01 1.05 13.77
CA GLU A 33 6.46 0.92 13.75
C GLU A 33 7.11 1.86 12.71
N SER A 34 8.38 2.21 12.96
CA SER A 34 9.16 3.08 12.10
C SER A 34 9.62 2.37 10.81
N MET A 35 9.68 3.10 9.69
CA MET A 35 10.27 2.59 8.44
C MET A 35 11.80 2.54 8.43
N VAL A 36 12.48 3.03 9.47
CA VAL A 36 13.95 3.07 9.55
C VAL A 36 14.62 1.74 9.18
N PRO A 37 14.18 0.56 9.67
CA PRO A 37 14.79 -0.72 9.28
C PRO A 37 14.75 -0.97 7.78
N TYR A 38 13.63 -0.64 7.13
CA TYR A 38 13.47 -0.79 5.68
C TYR A 38 14.32 0.22 4.90
N LEU A 39 14.39 1.48 5.35
CA LEU A 39 15.24 2.49 4.71
C LEU A 39 16.72 2.11 4.77
N ARG A 40 17.17 1.56 5.91
CA ARG A 40 18.52 0.97 6.05
C ARG A 40 18.72 -0.25 5.16
N LEU A 41 17.70 -1.13 5.05
CA LEU A 41 17.73 -2.30 4.16
C LEU A 41 17.92 -1.89 2.68
N MET A 42 17.33 -0.77 2.27
CA MET A 42 17.51 -0.15 0.95
C MET A 42 18.87 0.55 0.77
N GLY A 43 19.67 0.69 1.84
CA GLY A 43 20.97 1.34 1.79
C GLY A 43 20.92 2.87 1.73
N LEU A 44 19.87 3.51 2.23
CA LEU A 44 19.83 4.97 2.38
C LEU A 44 20.89 5.42 3.40
N SER A 45 21.42 6.63 3.22
CA SER A 45 22.33 7.25 4.19
C SER A 45 21.59 7.64 5.47
N GLU A 46 22.29 7.70 6.60
CA GLU A 46 21.69 8.10 7.88
C GLU A 46 21.07 9.50 7.81
N MET A 47 21.69 10.45 7.10
CA MET A 47 21.11 11.78 6.87
C MET A 47 19.76 11.71 6.12
N ALA A 48 19.63 10.84 5.12
CA ALA A 48 18.38 10.65 4.40
C ALA A 48 17.31 9.98 5.28
N ILE A 49 17.72 9.05 6.13
CA ILE A 49 16.85 8.37 7.10
C ILE A 49 16.34 9.35 8.16
N GLU A 50 17.21 10.20 8.69
CA GLU A 50 16.84 11.26 9.64
C GLU A 50 15.86 12.25 9.02
N ALA A 51 16.13 12.71 7.80
CA ALA A 51 15.23 13.60 7.08
C ALA A 51 13.86 12.96 6.86
N TRP A 52 13.81 11.68 6.48
CA TRP A 52 12.56 10.94 6.30
C TRP A 52 11.80 10.78 7.62
N THR A 53 12.50 10.39 8.70
CA THR A 53 11.91 10.19 10.03
C THR A 53 11.36 11.50 10.59
N LYS A 54 12.08 12.61 10.41
CA LYS A 54 11.64 13.94 10.80
C LYS A 54 10.38 14.34 10.02
N ALA A 55 10.38 14.13 8.71
CA ALA A 55 9.25 14.46 7.85
C ALA A 55 7.98 13.64 8.19
N GLU A 56 8.13 12.34 8.50
CA GLU A 56 7.01 11.51 8.97
C GLU A 56 6.50 11.96 10.34
N LYS A 57 7.39 12.40 11.24
CA LYS A 57 6.99 12.91 12.56
C LYS A 57 6.19 14.21 12.42
N GLU A 58 6.68 15.15 11.63
CA GLU A 58 6.16 16.51 11.51
C GLU A 58 4.93 16.64 10.61
N THR A 59 4.66 15.66 9.75
CA THR A 59 3.55 15.74 8.79
C THR A 59 2.79 14.42 8.74
N ASP A 60 1.49 14.50 8.44
CA ASP A 60 0.67 13.31 8.34
C ASP A 60 1.02 12.50 7.08
N THR A 61 0.94 11.18 7.23
CA THR A 61 1.03 10.25 6.10
C THR A 61 -0.38 9.78 5.80
N LEU A 62 -0.84 10.10 4.58
CA LEU A 62 -2.19 9.81 4.14
C LEU A 62 -2.16 8.82 2.99
N HIS A 63 -2.99 7.81 3.05
CA HIS A 63 -3.28 6.92 1.92
C HIS A 63 -4.73 7.12 1.49
N THR A 64 -4.97 7.24 0.19
CA THR A 64 -6.31 7.12 -0.39
C THR A 64 -6.32 5.88 -1.26
N ILE A 65 -7.27 4.99 -1.00
CA ILE A 65 -7.45 3.73 -1.70
C ILE A 65 -8.78 3.79 -2.43
N THR A 66 -8.74 3.58 -3.74
CA THR A 66 -9.92 3.43 -4.58
C THR A 66 -9.89 2.05 -5.20
N THR A 67 -10.95 1.27 -4.99
CA THR A 67 -11.07 -0.08 -5.55
C THR A 67 -12.17 -0.13 -6.61
N THR A 68 -11.95 -0.97 -7.61
CA THR A 68 -12.90 -1.31 -8.67
C THR A 68 -12.98 -2.83 -8.75
N ALA A 69 -13.91 -3.38 -9.54
CA ALA A 69 -14.00 -4.83 -9.72
C ALA A 69 -12.70 -5.45 -10.28
N THR A 70 -11.91 -4.69 -11.05
CA THR A 70 -10.74 -5.21 -11.78
C THR A 70 -9.40 -4.76 -11.21
N GLY A 71 -9.38 -3.82 -10.28
CA GLY A 71 -8.14 -3.21 -9.83
C GLY A 71 -8.30 -2.20 -8.71
N CYS A 72 -7.18 -1.61 -8.34
CA CYS A 72 -7.07 -0.69 -7.21
C CYS A 72 -6.09 0.43 -7.54
N THR A 73 -6.41 1.64 -7.10
CA THR A 73 -5.53 2.80 -7.12
C THR A 73 -5.17 3.16 -5.68
N ILE A 74 -3.88 3.32 -5.40
CA ILE A 74 -3.38 3.74 -4.10
C ILE A 74 -2.61 5.05 -4.29
N ALA A 75 -3.17 6.13 -3.75
CA ALA A 75 -2.47 7.41 -3.64
C ALA A 75 -1.87 7.54 -2.24
N LYS A 76 -0.56 7.73 -2.15
CA LYS A 76 0.16 8.01 -0.92
C LYS A 76 0.61 9.47 -0.92
N ARG A 77 0.22 10.21 0.10
CA ARG A 77 0.68 11.59 0.33
C ARG A 77 1.50 11.64 1.61
N THR A 78 2.72 12.13 1.47
CA THR A 78 3.64 12.39 2.58
C THR A 78 4.37 13.69 2.32
N ARG A 79 5.04 14.23 3.35
CA ARG A 79 5.89 15.41 3.16
C ARG A 79 7.04 15.19 2.19
N VAL A 80 7.56 13.97 2.11
CA VAL A 80 8.75 13.63 1.31
C VAL A 80 8.37 13.29 -0.13
N GLN A 81 7.23 12.64 -0.32
CA GLN A 81 6.83 12.08 -1.60
C GLN A 81 5.31 11.93 -1.70
N ASN A 82 4.78 12.29 -2.86
CA ASN A 82 3.43 11.96 -3.27
C ASN A 82 3.51 10.96 -4.43
N THR A 83 2.81 9.84 -4.31
CA THR A 83 2.74 8.82 -5.36
C THR A 83 1.29 8.40 -5.58
N THR A 84 0.96 8.08 -6.82
CA THR A 84 -0.26 7.37 -7.18
C THR A 84 0.16 6.15 -7.97
N GLU A 85 -0.21 4.96 -7.47
CA GLU A 85 0.06 3.70 -8.15
C GLU A 85 -1.28 3.04 -8.51
N GLU A 86 -1.41 2.65 -9.77
CA GLU A 86 -2.58 1.95 -10.30
C GLU A 86 -2.24 0.48 -10.54
N PHE A 87 -3.13 -0.39 -10.12
CA PHE A 87 -2.95 -1.82 -10.18
C PHE A 87 -4.17 -2.50 -10.80
N VAL A 88 -3.92 -3.48 -11.64
CA VAL A 88 -4.91 -4.46 -12.10
C VAL A 88 -4.68 -5.73 -11.31
N PHE A 89 -5.73 -6.28 -10.69
CA PHE A 89 -5.58 -7.46 -9.84
C PHE A 89 -5.07 -8.66 -10.63
N GLY A 90 -4.07 -9.36 -10.08
CA GLY A 90 -3.46 -10.53 -10.72
C GLY A 90 -2.53 -10.23 -11.88
N GLN A 91 -2.34 -8.96 -12.26
CA GLN A 91 -1.46 -8.57 -13.36
C GLN A 91 -0.13 -8.00 -12.82
N GLU A 92 0.98 -8.61 -13.24
CA GLU A 92 2.31 -8.05 -12.97
C GLU A 92 2.54 -6.81 -13.86
N VAL A 93 2.85 -5.69 -13.20
CA VAL A 93 3.27 -4.45 -13.83
C VAL A 93 4.79 -4.40 -13.79
N VAL A 94 5.39 -4.25 -14.97
CA VAL A 94 6.84 -4.15 -15.14
C VAL A 94 7.16 -2.71 -15.57
N THR A 95 7.84 -1.96 -14.71
CA THR A 95 8.21 -0.56 -14.99
C THR A 95 9.72 -0.44 -15.04
N GLU A 96 10.24 0.29 -16.02
CA GLU A 96 11.68 0.55 -16.11
C GLU A 96 12.15 1.37 -14.89
N SER A 97 13.06 0.80 -14.09
CA SER A 97 13.69 1.57 -13.02
C SER A 97 14.78 2.46 -13.62
N LYS A 98 14.49 3.76 -13.74
CA LYS A 98 15.48 4.80 -14.08
C LYS A 98 16.71 4.80 -13.15
N VAL A 99 16.56 4.21 -11.97
CA VAL A 99 17.56 4.17 -10.90
C VAL A 99 18.59 3.07 -11.16
N ALA A 100 18.17 1.88 -11.59
CA ALA A 100 19.02 0.69 -11.66
C ALA A 100 19.22 0.12 -13.08
N GLY A 101 18.55 0.69 -14.09
CA GLY A 101 18.57 0.15 -15.46
C GLY A 101 17.98 -1.27 -15.56
N LYS A 102 17.23 -1.70 -14.54
CA LYS A 102 16.54 -2.97 -14.43
C LYS A 102 15.07 -2.70 -14.11
N ASN A 103 14.17 -3.59 -14.49
CA ASN A 103 12.75 -3.33 -14.28
C ASN A 103 12.34 -3.54 -12.81
N LYS A 104 11.58 -2.59 -12.25
CA LYS A 104 10.74 -2.81 -11.07
C LYS A 104 9.59 -3.71 -11.49
N LYS A 105 9.28 -4.73 -10.71
CA LYS A 105 8.08 -5.55 -10.91
C LYS A 105 7.16 -5.38 -9.72
N VAL A 106 5.88 -5.23 -9.99
CA VAL A 106 4.86 -5.13 -8.94
C VAL A 106 3.67 -5.98 -9.34
N LEU A 107 3.15 -6.76 -8.40
CA LEU A 107 1.93 -7.52 -8.56
C LEU A 107 1.03 -7.22 -7.36
N MET A 108 -0.23 -6.92 -7.63
CA MET A 108 -1.26 -6.78 -6.61
C MET A 108 -2.29 -7.90 -6.73
N THR A 109 -2.63 -8.50 -5.59
CA THR A 109 -3.70 -9.49 -5.47
C THR A 109 -4.60 -9.15 -4.28
N SER A 110 -5.75 -9.82 -4.22
CA SER A 110 -6.70 -9.72 -3.11
C SER A 110 -7.39 -11.08 -3.00
N GLU A 111 -7.46 -11.62 -1.79
CA GLU A 111 -8.12 -12.92 -1.53
C GLU A 111 -9.57 -12.75 -1.11
N HIS A 112 -9.91 -11.62 -0.47
CA HIS A 112 -11.26 -11.29 -0.04
C HIS A 112 -11.44 -9.77 0.13
N PRO A 113 -12.69 -9.27 0.23
CA PRO A 113 -12.94 -7.87 0.58
C PRO A 113 -12.23 -7.50 1.89
N GLY A 114 -11.52 -6.38 1.89
CA GLY A 114 -10.74 -5.93 3.05
C GLY A 114 -9.31 -6.45 3.14
N HIS A 115 -8.84 -7.21 2.15
CA HIS A 115 -7.46 -7.69 2.08
C HIS A 115 -6.80 -7.30 0.74
N LEU A 116 -5.59 -6.77 0.80
CA LEU A 116 -4.76 -6.44 -0.37
C LEU A 116 -3.33 -6.91 -0.12
N VAL A 117 -2.72 -7.54 -1.13
CA VAL A 117 -1.31 -7.94 -1.11
C VAL A 117 -0.59 -7.33 -2.30
N ILE A 118 0.52 -6.65 -2.06
CA ILE A 118 1.37 -6.07 -3.09
C ILE A 118 2.77 -6.66 -2.95
N THR A 119 3.17 -7.47 -3.91
CA THR A 119 4.55 -7.96 -4.00
C THR A 119 5.35 -7.07 -4.93
N THR A 120 6.56 -6.66 -4.51
CA THR A 120 7.46 -5.81 -5.30
C THR A 120 8.84 -6.42 -5.38
N GLU A 121 9.38 -6.48 -6.60
CA GLU A 121 10.81 -6.70 -6.87
C GLU A 121 11.41 -5.34 -7.27
N LEU A 122 12.26 -4.78 -6.41
CA LEU A 122 12.88 -3.47 -6.60
C LEU A 122 14.41 -3.61 -6.76
N PRO A 123 14.93 -3.45 -7.98
CA PRO A 123 16.36 -3.35 -8.21
C PRO A 123 16.92 -2.01 -7.70
N LEU A 124 18.06 -2.07 -7.00
CA LEU A 124 18.78 -0.91 -6.47
C LEU A 124 20.00 -0.55 -7.33
N LYS A 125 20.52 0.67 -7.18
CA LYS A 125 21.70 1.16 -7.93
C LYS A 125 22.95 0.31 -7.71
N ASN A 126 23.10 -0.27 -6.52
CA ASN A 126 24.23 -1.12 -6.16
C ASN A 126 24.12 -2.56 -6.72
N GLY A 127 23.11 -2.84 -7.55
CA GLY A 127 22.87 -4.15 -8.15
C GLY A 127 22.09 -5.12 -7.27
N ALA A 128 21.85 -4.79 -6.00
CA ALA A 128 20.99 -5.57 -5.11
C ALA A 128 19.52 -5.49 -5.53
N VAL A 129 18.72 -6.44 -5.05
CA VAL A 129 17.28 -6.49 -5.29
C VAL A 129 16.57 -6.64 -3.95
N ILE A 130 15.63 -5.74 -3.69
CA ILE A 130 14.70 -5.83 -2.56
C ILE A 130 13.46 -6.56 -3.04
N ASN A 131 13.10 -7.62 -2.33
CA ASN A 131 11.80 -8.27 -2.49
C ASN A 131 10.95 -7.85 -1.30
N SER A 132 9.78 -7.28 -1.55
CA SER A 132 8.86 -6.89 -0.48
C SER A 132 7.45 -7.39 -0.72
N THR A 133 6.73 -7.63 0.37
CA THR A 133 5.30 -7.93 0.41
C THR A 133 4.64 -6.92 1.35
N ASP A 134 3.77 -6.09 0.80
CA ASP A 134 2.90 -5.17 1.52
C ASP A 134 1.51 -5.82 1.64
N THR A 135 1.16 -6.26 2.83
CA THR A 135 -0.16 -6.82 3.13
C THR A 135 -0.97 -5.77 3.87
N ARG A 136 -2.22 -5.56 3.45
CA ARG A 136 -3.14 -4.63 4.08
C ARG A 136 -4.44 -5.34 4.40
N ASP A 137 -4.80 -5.30 5.68
CA ASP A 137 -5.98 -5.92 6.22
C ASP A 137 -6.87 -4.89 6.89
N SER A 138 -8.17 -5.05 6.70
CA SER A 138 -9.18 -4.32 7.42
C SER A 138 -9.42 -4.97 8.78
N GLU A 139 -9.21 -4.21 9.85
CA GLU A 139 -9.55 -4.57 11.23
C GLU A 139 -10.75 -3.76 11.74
N GLU A 140 -11.29 -4.15 12.90
CA GLU A 140 -12.32 -3.39 13.63
C GLU A 140 -13.50 -2.93 12.75
N ASN A 141 -14.06 -3.85 11.96
CA ASN A 141 -15.17 -3.60 11.04
C ASN A 141 -14.91 -2.51 9.97
N GLY A 142 -13.64 -2.30 9.60
CA GLY A 142 -13.27 -1.32 8.56
C GLY A 142 -12.82 0.02 9.10
N GLU A 143 -12.61 0.16 10.41
CA GLU A 143 -12.16 1.43 11.00
C GLU A 143 -10.64 1.54 11.09
N ILE A 144 -9.94 0.40 11.06
CA ILE A 144 -8.48 0.32 11.07
C ILE A 144 -8.00 -0.44 9.85
N MET A 145 -6.98 0.09 9.18
CA MET A 145 -6.19 -0.64 8.20
C MET A 145 -4.86 -1.02 8.86
N HIS A 146 -4.64 -2.31 9.04
CA HIS A 146 -3.36 -2.87 9.45
C HIS A 146 -2.53 -3.16 8.21
N GLN A 147 -1.34 -2.58 8.15
CA GLN A 147 -0.36 -2.81 7.10
C GLN A 147 0.82 -3.60 7.67
N THR A 148 1.12 -4.75 7.06
CA THR A 148 2.33 -5.52 7.33
C THR A 148 3.26 -5.43 6.12
N TRP A 149 4.42 -4.83 6.30
CA TRP A 149 5.45 -4.67 5.28
C TRP A 149 6.63 -5.61 5.57
N ALA A 150 6.71 -6.72 4.83
CA ALA A 150 7.85 -7.63 4.88
C ALA A 150 8.80 -7.31 3.72
N ALA A 151 10.09 -7.17 3.97
CA ALA A 151 11.08 -6.92 2.93
C ALA A 151 12.40 -7.65 3.18
N ALA A 152 13.01 -8.15 2.11
CA ALA A 152 14.25 -8.91 2.14
C ALA A 152 15.27 -8.38 1.13
N ASN A 153 16.52 -8.25 1.58
CA ASN A 153 17.68 -7.99 0.74
C ASN A 153 18.63 -9.18 0.83
N LYS A 154 18.54 -10.09 -0.15
CA LYS A 154 19.33 -11.32 -0.19
C LYS A 154 20.83 -11.05 -0.35
N SER A 155 21.24 -9.93 -0.94
CA SER A 155 22.67 -9.64 -1.14
C SER A 155 23.42 -9.37 0.17
N ILE A 156 22.69 -9.02 1.24
CA ILE A 156 23.24 -8.77 2.58
C ILE A 156 22.65 -9.70 3.65
N ASN A 157 21.85 -10.71 3.24
CA ASN A 157 21.15 -11.65 4.11
C ASN A 157 20.39 -10.96 5.26
N LYS A 158 19.63 -9.92 4.94
CA LYS A 158 18.79 -9.20 5.91
C LYS A 158 17.34 -9.17 5.48
N GLU A 159 16.47 -9.23 6.46
CA GLU A 159 15.02 -9.17 6.31
C GLU A 159 14.45 -8.27 7.41
N VAL A 160 13.32 -7.63 7.12
CA VAL A 160 12.59 -6.78 8.06
C VAL A 160 11.10 -7.03 7.89
N VAL A 161 10.37 -6.96 8.99
CA VAL A 161 8.90 -6.92 9.02
C VAL A 161 8.52 -5.68 9.81
N ILE A 162 7.59 -4.88 9.28
CA ILE A 162 7.16 -3.62 9.88
C ILE A 162 5.64 -3.59 9.89
N HIS A 163 5.06 -3.30 11.05
CA HIS A 163 3.62 -3.16 11.24
C HIS A 163 3.23 -1.69 11.37
N ARG A 164 2.32 -1.25 10.52
CA ARG A 164 1.78 0.11 10.52
C ARG A 164 0.27 0.06 10.59
N TYR A 165 -0.32 1.02 11.29
CA TYR A 165 -1.75 1.10 11.50
C TYR A 165 -2.25 2.44 11.01
N TYR A 166 -3.41 2.42 10.38
CA TYR A 166 -4.04 3.60 9.86
C TYR A 166 -5.49 3.65 10.30
N THR A 167 -5.97 4.84 10.64
CA THR A 167 -7.36 5.08 10.97
C THR A 167 -8.04 5.78 9.80
N LYS A 168 -9.35 5.54 9.63
CA LYS A 168 -10.13 6.28 8.64
C LYS A 168 -10.08 7.78 8.92
N THR A 169 -10.00 8.55 7.85
CA THR A 169 -10.05 10.01 7.90
C THR A 169 -10.87 10.56 6.74
N ALA A 170 -11.28 11.81 6.84
CA ALA A 170 -11.88 12.52 5.72
C ALA A 170 -10.89 12.57 4.54
N PRO A 171 -11.37 12.54 3.29
CA PRO A 171 -10.51 12.70 2.14
C PRO A 171 -9.71 14.01 2.26
N PRO A 172 -8.41 13.99 1.92
CA PRO A 172 -7.62 15.21 1.96
C PRO A 172 -8.26 16.22 1.00
N ALA A 173 -8.38 17.48 1.44
CA ALA A 173 -8.80 18.56 0.57
C ALA A 173 -7.99 18.47 -0.74
N GLU A 174 -8.68 18.51 -1.88
CA GLU A 174 -8.01 18.66 -3.16
C GLU A 174 -7.17 19.94 -3.03
N ALA A 175 -5.85 19.78 -3.15
CA ALA A 175 -5.00 20.95 -3.28
C ALA A 175 -5.48 21.60 -4.58
N GLU A 176 -6.08 22.79 -4.47
CA GLU A 176 -6.28 23.66 -5.61
C GLU A 176 -4.95 23.66 -6.37
N GLU A 177 -4.96 23.15 -7.60
CA GLU A 177 -3.82 23.29 -8.48
C GLU A 177 -3.56 24.79 -8.57
N GLU A 178 -2.50 25.27 -7.90
CA GLU A 178 -1.92 26.57 -8.20
C GLU A 178 -1.42 26.48 -9.64
N GLU A 179 -2.32 26.77 -10.58
CA GLU A 179 -2.03 27.08 -11.96
C GLU A 179 -1.03 28.25 -11.93
N LYS A 180 0.20 27.97 -12.36
CA LYS A 180 1.29 28.94 -12.42
C LYS A 180 1.67 29.23 -13.86
#